data_AF-A0A7Y3MZH7-F1
#
_entry.id   AF-A0A7Y3MZH7-F1
#
_cell.length_a   1.000
_cell.length_b   1.000
_cell.length_c   1.000
_cell.angle_alpha   90.00
_cell.angle_beta   90.00
_cell.angle_gamma   90.00
#
_symmetry.space_group_name_H-M   'P 1'
#
loop_
_entity.id
_entity.type
_entity.pdbx_description
1 polymer ?
#
loop_
_entity_poly.entity_id
_entity_poly.type
_entity_poly.pdbx_seq_one_letter_code
_entity_poly.pdbx_strand_id
1 'polypeptide(L)' 'MATKTTLADIEPREMVPGYSARFIHTEHTTHAYWEIDPHKPLPEHSHPHEQTVNVLAGTIE' A
#
# COMPACT_ATOMS: atom_id res chain seq x y z
N MET A 1 -14.55 -20.17 -4.55
CA MET A 1 -13.15 -20.48 -4.92
C MET A 1 -12.37 -19.16 -4.82
N ALA A 2 -11.21 -19.13 -4.17
CA ALA A 2 -10.41 -17.91 -4.09
C ALA A 2 -9.76 -17.63 -5.46
N THR A 3 -9.89 -16.40 -5.95
CA THR A 3 -9.22 -15.97 -7.19
C THR A 3 -7.75 -15.72 -6.90
N LYS A 4 -6.87 -16.44 -7.59
CA LYS A 4 -5.43 -16.15 -7.57
C LYS A 4 -5.18 -14.90 -8.43
N THR A 5 -4.39 -13.96 -7.92
CA THR A 5 -3.91 -12.80 -8.67
C THR A 5 -2.40 -12.67 -8.54
N THR A 6 -1.73 -12.11 -9.55
CA THR A 6 -0.30 -11.77 -9.50
C THR A 6 -0.18 -10.26 -9.27
N LEU A 7 0.67 -9.84 -8.33
CA LEU A 7 0.81 -8.42 -8.01
C LEU A 7 1.27 -7.57 -9.21
N ALA A 8 2.14 -8.12 -10.06
CA ALA A 8 2.65 -7.44 -11.26
C ALA A 8 1.56 -7.14 -12.31
N ASP A 9 0.42 -7.83 -12.26
CA ASP A 9 -0.68 -7.64 -13.20
C ASP A 9 -1.63 -6.50 -12.75
N ILE A 10 -1.38 -5.91 -11.58
CA ILE A 10 -2.18 -4.80 -11.03
C ILE A 10 -1.46 -3.49 -11.32
N GLU A 11 -2.14 -2.60 -12.03
CA GLU A 11 -1.63 -1.25 -12.27
C GLU A 11 -1.52 -0.47 -10.95
N PRO A 12 -0.34 0.09 -10.64
CA PRO A 12 -0.19 0.94 -9.46
C PRO A 12 -0.95 2.25 -9.66
N ARG A 13 -1.49 2.76 -8.55
CA ARG A 13 -2.11 4.09 -8.52
C ARG A 13 -1.31 5.00 -7.60
N GLU A 14 -0.97 6.18 -8.10
CA GLU A 14 -0.44 7.25 -7.25
C GLU A 14 -1.58 7.81 -6.39
N MET A 15 -1.46 7.62 -5.07
CA MET A 15 -2.48 8.02 -4.11
C MET A 15 -2.23 9.43 -3.59
N VAL A 16 -0.96 9.75 -3.36
CA VAL A 16 -0.44 11.09 -3.07
C VAL A 16 0.93 11.22 -3.75
N PRO A 17 1.41 12.44 -4.04
CA PRO A 17 2.64 12.63 -4.81
C PRO A 17 3.85 11.86 -4.25
N GLY A 18 4.39 10.92 -5.03
CA GLY A 18 5.51 10.06 -4.62
C GLY A 18 5.14 8.83 -3.79
N TYR A 19 3.85 8.50 -3.67
CA TYR A 19 3.35 7.28 -3.03
C TYR A 19 2.43 6.54 -4.00
N SER A 20 2.97 5.49 -4.61
CA SER A 20 2.23 4.62 -5.51
C SER A 20 1.92 3.30 -4.82
N ALA A 21 0.71 2.78 -5.02
CA ALA A 21 0.35 1.48 -4.47
C ALA A 21 -0.49 0.63 -5.40
N ARG A 22 -0.32 -0.69 -5.24
CA ARG A 22 -1.22 -1.70 -5.78
C ARG A 22 -2.12 -2.20 -4.65
N PHE A 23 -3.42 -2.19 -4.88
CA PHE A 23 -4.42 -2.54 -3.88
C PHE A 23 -5.10 -3.87 -4.21
N ILE A 24 -5.23 -4.71 -3.20
CA ILE A 24 -6.02 -5.94 -3.25
C ILE A 24 -7.06 -5.86 -2.14
N HIS A 25 -8.33 -5.90 -2.51
CA HIS A 25 -9.45 -5.87 -1.58
C HIS A 25 -10.00 -7.28 -1.37
N THR A 26 -10.13 -7.67 -0.11
CA THR A 26 -10.89 -8.86 0.31
C THR A 26 -12.22 -8.42 0.91
N GLU A 27 -12.99 -9.34 1.47
CA GLU A 27 -14.23 -9.02 2.18
C GLU A 27 -13.99 -8.14 3.42
N HIS A 28 -12.83 -8.28 4.08
CA HIS A 28 -12.59 -7.65 5.38
C HIS A 28 -11.28 -6.85 5.46
N THR A 29 -10.37 -7.03 4.52
CA THR A 29 -9.06 -6.39 4.54
C THR A 29 -8.73 -5.75 3.19
N THR A 30 -7.93 -4.68 3.26
CA THR A 30 -7.23 -4.15 2.09
C THR A 30 -5.74 -4.39 2.29
N HIS A 31 -5.11 -5.04 1.32
CA HIS A 31 -3.67 -5.17 1.25
C HIS A 31 -3.13 -4.12 0.27
N ALA A 32 -2.30 -3.21 0.78
CA ALA A 32 -1.66 -2.17 -0.02
C ALA A 32 -0.16 -2.46 -0.13
N TYR A 33 0.31 -2.65 -1.36
CA TYR A 33 1.73 -2.78 -1.66
C TYR A 33 2.25 -1.43 -2.12
N TRP A 34 2.89 -0.72 -1.20
CA TRP A 34 3.41 0.62 -1.42
C TRP A 34 4.80 0.61 -2.04
N GLU A 35 5.01 1.49 -3.01
CA GLU A 35 6.29 1.99 -3.47
C GLU A 35 6.34 3.49 -3.16
N ILE A 36 7.32 3.89 -2.34
CA ILE A 36 7.43 5.24 -1.81
C ILE A 36 8.76 5.83 -2.28
N ASP A 37 8.69 6.99 -2.93
CA ASP A 37 9.90 7.69 -3.37
C ASP A 37 10.76 8.10 -2.16
N PRO A 38 12.09 8.13 -2.30
CA PRO A 38 12.98 8.57 -1.22
C PRO A 38 12.65 9.98 -0.72
N HIS A 39 12.75 10.18 0.60
CA HIS A 39 12.55 11.46 1.29
C HIS A 39 11.15 12.07 1.18
N LYS A 40 10.14 11.29 0.80
CA LYS A 40 8.76 11.75 0.86
C LYS A 40 8.25 11.71 2.30
N PRO A 41 7.66 12.82 2.81
CA PRO A 41 7.09 12.85 4.15
C PRO A 41 5.71 12.20 4.16
N LEU A 42 5.42 11.39 5.18
CA LEU A 42 4.08 10.89 5.47
C LEU A 42 3.48 11.76 6.59
N PRO A 43 2.53 12.68 6.29
CA PRO A 43 1.93 13.51 7.31
C PRO A 43 1.17 12.68 8.34
N GLU A 44 1.12 13.16 9.59
CA GLU A 44 0.24 12.57 10.59
C GLU A 44 -1.21 12.61 10.12
N HIS A 45 -1.88 11.46 10.22
CA HIS A 45 -3.29 11.29 9.85
C HIS A 45 -3.89 10.13 10.63
N SER A 46 -5.21 9.96 10.55
CA SER A 46 -5.90 8.87 11.23
C SER A 46 -7.05 8.31 10.41
N HIS A 47 -7.29 7.01 10.58
CA HIS A 47 -8.43 6.29 10.04
C HIS A 47 -9.02 5.40 11.15
N PRO A 48 -10.32 5.09 11.11
CA PRO A 48 -10.95 4.21 12.11
C PRO A 48 -10.54 2.73 11.93
N HIS A 49 -9.90 2.37 10.81
CA HIS A 49 -9.49 1.02 10.49
C HIS A 49 -8.14 0.69 11.12
N GLU A 50 -8.00 -0.53 11.63
CA GLU A 50 -6.70 -1.05 12.08
C GLU A 50 -5.73 -1.15 10.90
N GLN A 51 -4.48 -0.70 11.11
CA GLN A 51 -3.42 -0.77 10.11
C GLN A 51 -2.20 -1.47 10.71
N THR A 52 -1.67 -2.46 9.97
CA THR A 52 -0.36 -3.05 10.23
C THR A 52 0.55 -2.79 9.04
N VAL A 53 1.84 -2.53 9.31
CA VAL A 53 2.82 -2.18 8.28
C VAL A 53 3.98 -3.17 8.37
N ASN A 54 4.39 -3.69 7.21
CA ASN A 54 5.60 -4.50 7.07
C ASN A 54 6.51 -3.84 6.04
N VAL A 55 7.73 -3.52 6.45
CA VAL A 55 8.74 -2.99 5.53
C VAL A 55 9.32 -4.15 4.73
N LEU A 56 9.06 -4.18 3.42
CA LEU A 56 9.56 -5.23 2.53
C LEU A 56 10.98 -4.92 2.02
N ALA A 57 11.30 -3.64 1.83
CA ALA A 57 12.60 -3.14 1.41
C ALA A 57 12.77 -1.66 1.80
N GLY A 58 14.02 -1.22 1.99
CA GLY A 58 14.33 0.16 2.37
C GLY A 58 14.01 0.49 3.84
N THR A 59 13.72 1.76 4.10
CA THR A 59 13.37 2.28 5.43
C THR A 59 12.22 3.27 5.28
N ILE A 60 11.32 3.29 6.26
CA ILE A 60 10.29 4.31 6.43
C ILE A 60 10.32 4.77 7.88
N GLU A 61 10.27 6.08 8.11
CA GLU A 61 10.31 6.74 9.42
C GLU A 61 9.07 7.62 9.62
#